data_AF-M8A9I6-F1
#
_entry.id   AF-M8A9I6-F1
#
_cell.length_a   1.000
_cell.length_b   1.000
_cell.length_c   1.000
_cell.angle_alpha   90.00
_cell.angle_beta   90.00
_cell.angle_gamma   90.00
#
_symmetry.space_group_name_H-M   'P 1'
#
loop_
_entity.id
_entity.type
_entity.pdbx_description
1 polymer ?
#
loop_
_entity_poly.entity_id
_entity_poly.type
_entity_poly.pdbx_seq_one_letter_code
_entity_poly.pdbx_strand_id
1 'polypeptide(L)'
;MGRRNLSWAVMGQFPTEGCKIKTSMQGLCGPNSYCVYGPNDRLNCECPSGYSYVDSQLRYMGCTQGFMSQSCDEKNRSAEFGVVKLPNTTWGNSPYEGYSHTTEDQCADSCLKDCLCAAAMYDDSYCAKMVSLAGFGRQGGDVAMKALIKAADYIEEDAFADDLTAPAVVKVPVGVRKSFLSVHLVMASSDDFLQCVRDKIPGELVYTQCSSSFSGVLLYYAVAKNNPRLAFPSGECPTIGVGGHFSGGGIGMMMRKYGLSIDRVVDAKLVNANGELLDRAGMGEDLFWAIRGGGGGNFGVVLSWKAVFRALYLGECGSLASTMRDRFPELNMTSADCQPMTWLQSAALSFFSFTNSKPVEDVLLPRPASPSTFSKGKSDYVRQAIPKAVWKEVYASWFTMKGAGVIVLEPHGGYMCGVPEDATPYPHRRGVLYVIQYIAYWMSADGGPAATSWLDGFYGFMAHHVTKHPREAYVNFRDLDIGQNALEEEDGLGAAENARFWGQRYFLGNYEKLAKVKAAVDPTNFFRNEQSIPPMRNQPRE
;
A
#
# COMPACT_ATOMS: atom_id res chain seq x y z
N MET A 1 -34.53 -27.31 28.71
CA MET A 1 -34.70 -26.33 29.82
C MET A 1 -33.46 -25.45 29.89
N GLY A 2 -33.56 -24.23 30.41
CA GLY A 2 -32.41 -23.42 30.84
C GLY A 2 -31.62 -22.71 29.72
N ARG A 3 -32.03 -21.49 29.36
CA ARG A 3 -31.09 -20.48 28.88
C ARG A 3 -30.17 -20.08 30.04
N ARG A 4 -28.88 -19.83 29.76
CA ARG A 4 -28.06 -18.91 30.56
C ARG A 4 -27.33 -17.99 29.60
N ASN A 5 -27.66 -16.71 29.61
CA ASN A 5 -26.85 -15.69 28.94
C ASN A 5 -25.53 -15.60 29.72
N LEU A 6 -24.40 -15.74 29.03
CA LEU A 6 -23.11 -15.26 29.50
C LEU A 6 -22.82 -13.99 28.70
N SER A 7 -23.09 -12.84 29.31
CA SER A 7 -22.64 -11.54 28.81
C SER A 7 -21.12 -11.47 28.95
N TRP A 8 -20.42 -11.34 27.83
CA TRP A 8 -18.97 -11.15 27.81
C TRP A 8 -18.66 -9.65 27.80
N ALA A 9 -17.61 -9.24 28.50
CA ALA A 9 -17.16 -7.85 28.52
C ALA A 9 -15.75 -7.73 27.93
N VAL A 10 -15.53 -6.72 27.10
CA VAL A 10 -14.19 -6.42 26.55
C VAL A 10 -13.31 -5.81 27.65
N MET A 11 -12.29 -6.56 28.08
CA MET A 11 -11.19 -5.99 28.87
C MET A 11 -10.22 -5.28 27.92
N GLY A 12 -10.50 -4.01 27.64
CA GLY A 12 -9.66 -3.18 26.78
C GLY A 12 -8.23 -3.03 27.32
N GLN A 13 -7.24 -3.25 26.46
CA GLN A 13 -5.82 -3.09 26.76
C GLN A 13 -5.35 -1.69 26.35
N PHE A 14 -5.52 -0.71 27.26
CA PHE A 14 -4.84 0.59 27.16
C PHE A 14 -3.95 0.80 28.40
N PRO A 15 -2.76 1.41 28.27
CA PRO A 15 -1.93 1.77 29.42
C PRO A 15 -2.63 2.79 30.33
N THR A 16 -2.40 2.70 31.64
CA THR A 16 -2.94 3.63 32.65
C THR A 16 -2.49 5.09 32.46
N GLU A 17 -1.41 5.31 31.69
CA GLU A 17 -0.92 6.65 31.31
C GLU A 17 -1.10 6.96 29.82
N GLY A 18 -1.99 6.23 29.14
CA GLY A 18 -2.18 6.32 27.69
C GLY A 18 -2.42 7.74 27.16
N CYS A 19 -3.24 8.55 27.84
CA CYS A 19 -3.50 9.93 27.42
C CYS A 19 -2.31 10.89 27.63
N LYS A 20 -1.16 10.44 28.13
CA LYS A 20 0.10 11.21 28.16
C LYS A 20 1.11 10.74 27.09
N ILE A 21 0.87 9.62 26.40
CA ILE A 21 1.79 9.05 25.40
C ILE A 21 1.72 9.85 24.10
N LYS A 22 2.83 10.53 23.74
CA LYS A 22 2.96 11.30 22.49
C LYS A 22 3.88 10.58 21.51
N THR A 23 3.44 10.38 20.28
CA THR A 23 4.26 9.82 19.18
C THR A 23 4.24 10.77 17.99
N SER A 24 5.35 11.49 17.76
CA SER A 24 5.59 12.32 16.56
C SER A 24 4.35 13.06 16.03
N MET A 25 3.83 14.00 16.84
CA MET A 25 2.66 14.86 16.58
C MET A 25 1.26 14.20 16.63
N GLN A 26 1.15 12.88 16.79
CA GLN A 26 -0.14 12.16 16.90
C GLN A 26 -0.32 11.47 18.26
N GLY A 27 -1.58 11.11 18.56
CA GLY A 27 -2.00 10.47 19.81
C GLY A 27 -2.73 9.14 19.61
N LEU A 28 -3.13 8.54 20.74
CA LEU A 28 -3.89 7.28 20.76
C LEU A 28 -5.35 7.42 20.27
N CYS A 29 -5.84 8.65 20.17
CA CYS A 29 -7.12 9.01 19.60
C CYS A 29 -6.88 9.72 18.25
N GLY A 30 -7.66 9.34 17.23
CA GLY A 30 -7.50 9.80 15.84
C GLY A 30 -7.87 11.28 15.60
N PRO A 31 -7.79 11.74 14.34
CA PRO A 31 -7.99 13.14 14.00
C PRO A 31 -9.34 13.68 14.46
N ASN A 32 -9.36 14.94 14.91
CA ASN A 32 -10.52 15.65 15.44
C ASN A 32 -11.17 15.04 16.69
N SER A 33 -10.50 14.09 17.36
CA SER A 33 -10.91 13.56 18.67
C SER A 33 -9.90 13.93 19.76
N TYR A 34 -10.28 13.76 21.03
CA TYR A 34 -9.38 13.96 22.16
C TYR A 34 -9.44 12.79 23.15
N CYS A 35 -8.29 12.53 23.77
CA CYS A 35 -8.10 11.50 24.77
C CYS A 35 -8.64 11.96 26.13
N VAL A 36 -9.47 11.12 26.75
CA VAL A 36 -10.04 11.32 28.10
C VAL A 36 -9.79 10.08 28.96
N TYR A 37 -9.82 10.24 30.29
CA TYR A 37 -9.97 9.12 31.21
C TYR A 37 -11.42 9.03 31.68
N GLY A 38 -12.08 7.91 31.36
CA GLY A 38 -13.41 7.56 31.84
C GLY A 38 -13.36 6.84 33.20
N PRO A 39 -14.52 6.36 33.68
CA PRO A 39 -14.61 5.67 34.97
C PRO A 39 -13.62 4.50 35.10
N ASN A 40 -12.95 4.43 36.26
CA ASN A 40 -11.87 3.47 36.57
C ASN A 40 -10.58 3.68 35.74
N ASP A 41 -10.19 4.94 35.52
CA ASP A 41 -8.96 5.38 34.83
C ASP A 41 -8.75 4.77 33.43
N ARG A 42 -9.86 4.37 32.78
CA ARG A 42 -9.82 3.78 31.43
C ARG A 42 -9.72 4.89 30.39
N LEU A 43 -8.68 4.80 29.55
CA LEU A 43 -8.56 5.62 28.35
C LEU A 43 -9.79 5.44 27.46
N ASN A 44 -10.31 6.57 26.97
CA ASN A 44 -11.34 6.64 25.95
C ASN A 44 -11.07 7.83 25.02
N CYS A 45 -11.74 7.90 23.88
CA CYS A 45 -11.60 8.96 22.89
C CYS A 45 -12.97 9.59 22.64
N GLU A 46 -13.06 10.91 22.74
CA GLU A 46 -14.31 11.66 22.57
C GLU A 46 -14.24 12.67 21.43
N CYS A 47 -15.40 12.97 20.82
CA CYS A 47 -15.54 14.01 19.81
C CYS A 47 -15.98 15.34 20.45
N PRO A 48 -15.45 16.49 20.00
CA PRO A 48 -16.03 17.79 20.32
C PRO A 48 -17.42 17.93 19.66
N SER A 49 -18.31 18.72 20.25
CA SER A 49 -19.67 18.92 19.71
C SER A 49 -19.64 19.46 18.27
N GLY A 50 -20.55 18.97 17.42
CA GLY A 50 -20.54 19.19 15.97
C GLY A 50 -19.64 18.22 15.18
N TYR A 51 -18.87 17.37 15.85
CA TYR A 51 -18.11 16.28 15.25
C TYR A 51 -18.71 14.93 15.66
N SER A 52 -18.81 14.00 14.70
CA SER A 52 -19.30 12.65 14.90
C SER A 52 -18.16 11.65 14.80
N TYR A 53 -18.26 10.50 15.45
CA TYR A 53 -17.24 9.45 15.32
C TYR A 53 -17.14 8.94 13.87
N VAL A 54 -15.92 8.68 13.40
CA VAL A 54 -15.69 7.92 12.15
C VAL A 54 -16.31 6.52 12.26
N ASP A 55 -16.27 5.94 13.45
CA ASP A 55 -16.89 4.69 13.85
C ASP A 55 -17.21 4.77 15.35
N SER A 56 -18.48 4.63 15.73
CA SER A 56 -18.95 4.78 17.12
C SER A 56 -18.54 3.64 18.06
N GLN A 57 -18.19 2.48 17.51
CA GLN A 57 -17.62 1.34 18.24
C GLN A 57 -16.09 1.43 18.32
N LEU A 58 -15.44 1.99 17.31
CA LEU A 58 -13.99 2.18 17.22
C LEU A 58 -13.59 3.65 17.41
N ARG A 59 -14.09 4.29 18.48
CA ARG A 59 -13.89 5.72 18.84
C ARG A 59 -12.47 6.26 18.69
N TYR A 60 -11.46 5.41 18.88
CA TYR A 60 -10.04 5.75 18.68
C TYR A 60 -9.66 6.09 17.23
N MET A 61 -10.49 5.77 16.23
CA MET A 61 -10.29 6.14 14.83
C MET A 61 -10.45 7.64 14.55
N GLY A 62 -10.97 8.41 15.51
CA GLY A 62 -11.19 9.85 15.39
C GLY A 62 -12.60 10.23 14.99
N CYS A 63 -12.78 11.50 14.65
CA CYS A 63 -14.07 12.10 14.37
C CYS A 63 -14.09 12.82 13.01
N THR A 64 -15.22 12.76 12.31
CA THR A 64 -15.52 13.62 11.17
C THR A 64 -16.21 14.89 11.66
N GLN A 65 -15.91 16.00 11.00
CA GLN A 65 -16.69 17.23 11.15
C GLN A 65 -18.02 17.02 10.42
N GLY A 66 -19.16 17.16 11.13
CA GLY A 66 -20.46 16.94 10.50
C GLY A 66 -20.91 18.11 9.62
N PHE A 67 -20.50 19.32 9.99
CA PHE A 67 -20.82 20.57 9.31
C PHE A 67 -19.71 20.99 8.33
N MET A 68 -20.04 21.78 7.31
CA MET A 68 -19.04 22.33 6.38
C MET A 68 -18.21 23.44 7.05
N SER A 69 -16.89 23.44 6.84
CA SER A 69 -16.01 24.52 7.31
C SER A 69 -16.32 25.85 6.61
N GLN A 70 -16.03 26.96 7.28
CA GLN A 70 -16.16 28.29 6.70
C GLN A 70 -15.24 28.46 5.47
N SER A 71 -15.81 28.87 4.33
CA SER A 71 -15.02 29.29 3.17
C SER A 71 -14.46 30.72 3.37
N CYS A 72 -13.31 30.98 2.76
CA CYS A 72 -12.66 32.29 2.70
C CYS A 72 -13.14 33.16 1.52
N ASP A 73 -14.03 32.66 0.66
CA ASP A 73 -14.40 33.26 -0.62
C ASP A 73 -15.42 34.41 -0.44
N GLU A 74 -14.90 35.58 -0.08
CA GLU A 74 -15.51 36.93 -0.09
C GLU A 74 -16.85 37.16 0.68
N LYS A 75 -17.42 36.15 1.36
CA LYS A 75 -18.54 36.35 2.30
C LYS A 75 -18.24 35.72 3.66
N ASN A 76 -17.91 36.58 4.63
CA ASN A 76 -17.64 36.15 6.01
C ASN A 76 -18.92 35.68 6.70
N ARG A 77 -19.12 34.35 6.72
CA ARG A 77 -20.26 33.65 7.34
C ARG A 77 -20.03 33.34 8.82
N SER A 78 -19.27 34.16 9.56
CA SER A 78 -18.95 33.89 10.97
C SER A 78 -20.18 33.71 11.88
N ALA A 79 -21.34 34.25 11.49
CA ALA A 79 -22.63 34.07 12.18
C ALA A 79 -23.28 32.68 11.99
N GLU A 80 -22.74 31.83 11.12
CA GLU A 80 -23.17 30.42 10.94
C GLU A 80 -22.42 29.46 11.89
N PHE A 81 -21.52 29.97 12.75
CA PHE A 81 -20.66 29.19 13.64
C PHE A 81 -20.66 29.73 15.07
N GLY A 82 -20.73 28.84 16.05
CA GLY A 82 -20.48 29.10 17.46
C GLY A 82 -19.11 28.58 17.94
N VAL A 83 -18.84 28.76 19.23
CA VAL A 83 -17.63 28.24 19.90
C VAL A 83 -18.02 27.29 21.04
N VAL A 84 -17.64 26.03 20.89
CA VAL A 84 -17.76 24.99 21.91
C VAL A 84 -16.55 25.07 22.84
N LYS A 85 -16.78 25.45 24.10
CA LYS A 85 -15.73 25.60 25.12
C LYS A 85 -15.46 24.26 25.83
N LEU A 86 -14.28 23.66 25.62
CA LEU A 86 -13.80 22.46 26.31
C LEU A 86 -12.74 22.83 27.35
N PRO A 87 -13.06 22.83 28.67
CA PRO A 87 -12.08 23.14 29.70
C PRO A 87 -11.02 22.04 29.82
N ASN A 88 -9.84 22.41 30.33
CA ASN A 88 -8.72 21.52 30.63
C ASN A 88 -8.33 20.60 29.46
N THR A 89 -8.38 21.12 28.23
CA THR A 89 -8.23 20.38 26.96
C THR A 89 -7.26 21.10 26.03
N THR A 90 -6.41 20.35 25.33
CA THR A 90 -5.37 20.88 24.42
C THR A 90 -5.16 20.00 23.20
N TRP A 91 -4.68 20.60 22.10
CA TRP A 91 -4.25 19.91 20.88
C TRP A 91 -2.77 20.20 20.55
N GLY A 92 -2.01 19.14 20.27
CA GLY A 92 -0.54 19.16 20.17
C GLY A 92 0.05 19.32 18.76
N ASN A 93 -0.67 19.91 17.81
CA ASN A 93 -0.13 20.36 16.52
C ASN A 93 0.37 21.82 16.60
N SER A 94 1.12 22.28 15.60
CA SER A 94 1.62 23.66 15.56
C SER A 94 0.47 24.65 15.38
N PRO A 95 0.30 25.65 16.26
CA PRO A 95 -0.55 26.81 15.95
C PRO A 95 0.06 27.61 14.80
N TYR A 96 -0.78 28.28 14.01
CA TYR A 96 -0.31 29.13 12.90
C TYR A 96 -0.13 30.59 13.32
N GLU A 97 -0.81 31.01 14.39
CA GLU A 97 -0.78 32.37 14.92
C GLU A 97 -1.15 32.34 16.42
N GLY A 98 -0.65 33.29 17.21
CA GLY A 98 -0.99 33.39 18.63
C GLY A 98 -0.52 34.68 19.28
N TYR A 99 -1.18 35.05 20.38
CA TYR A 99 -1.09 36.36 21.02
C TYR A 99 -1.10 36.22 22.56
N SER A 100 -0.37 37.09 23.25
CA SER A 100 -0.39 37.21 24.71
C SER A 100 -1.36 38.31 25.17
N HIS A 101 -1.76 38.30 26.45
CA HIS A 101 -2.58 39.37 27.08
C HIS A 101 -3.94 39.62 26.39
N THR A 102 -4.56 38.56 25.89
CA THR A 102 -5.89 38.58 25.24
C THR A 102 -6.92 37.92 26.16
N THR A 103 -8.20 38.32 26.15
CA THR A 103 -9.24 37.64 26.95
C THR A 103 -9.82 36.41 26.25
N GLU A 104 -10.47 35.51 26.99
CA GLU A 104 -11.05 34.28 26.45
C GLU A 104 -12.04 34.55 25.29
N ASP A 105 -12.89 35.56 25.46
CA ASP A 105 -13.89 35.91 24.45
C ASP A 105 -13.26 36.62 23.25
N GLN A 106 -12.20 37.41 23.43
CA GLN A 106 -11.40 37.94 22.31
C GLN A 106 -10.69 36.82 21.53
N CYS A 107 -10.19 35.81 22.24
CA CYS A 107 -9.58 34.62 21.62
C CYS A 107 -10.61 33.85 20.79
N ALA A 108 -11.81 33.62 21.34
CA ALA A 108 -12.94 33.01 20.64
C ALA A 108 -13.37 33.83 19.40
N ASP A 109 -13.55 35.14 19.55
CA ASP A 109 -13.92 36.06 18.47
C ASP A 109 -12.89 36.06 17.32
N SER A 110 -11.60 35.95 17.64
CA SER A 110 -10.52 35.88 16.64
C SER A 110 -10.62 34.62 15.78
N CYS A 111 -11.07 33.50 16.35
CA CYS A 111 -11.27 32.24 15.64
C CYS A 111 -12.59 32.22 14.86
N LEU A 112 -13.66 32.81 15.41
CA LEU A 112 -14.95 32.95 14.70
C LEU A 112 -14.82 33.77 13.41
N LYS A 113 -14.03 34.84 13.43
CA LYS A 113 -13.88 35.77 12.29
C LYS A 113 -12.88 35.30 11.23
N ASP A 114 -12.04 34.31 11.56
CA ASP A 114 -11.02 33.72 10.69
C ASP A 114 -11.55 32.42 10.03
N CYS A 115 -11.59 32.39 8.70
CA CYS A 115 -12.06 31.23 7.93
C CYS A 115 -11.13 30.00 8.04
N LEU A 116 -9.86 30.18 8.38
CA LEU A 116 -8.88 29.10 8.53
C LEU A 116 -8.85 28.52 9.95
N CYS A 117 -9.48 29.17 10.94
CA CYS A 117 -9.44 28.72 12.32
C CYS A 117 -10.49 27.63 12.59
N ALA A 118 -10.04 26.41 12.88
CA ALA A 118 -10.89 25.32 13.37
C ALA A 118 -11.07 25.35 14.90
N ALA A 119 -10.06 25.84 15.62
CA ALA A 119 -10.12 26.04 17.07
C ALA A 119 -9.06 27.03 17.56
N ALA A 120 -9.25 27.59 18.76
CA ALA A 120 -8.20 28.26 19.51
C ALA A 120 -7.89 27.55 20.83
N MET A 121 -6.64 27.63 21.31
CA MET A 121 -6.19 27.11 22.60
C MET A 121 -5.84 28.30 23.50
N TYR A 122 -6.30 28.31 24.75
CA TYR A 122 -6.22 29.49 25.62
C TYR A 122 -5.98 29.14 27.11
N ASP A 123 -5.13 29.88 27.82
CA ASP A 123 -4.71 29.58 29.21
C ASP A 123 -4.76 30.76 30.20
N ASP A 124 -5.63 31.74 29.94
CA ASP A 124 -5.72 33.03 30.66
C ASP A 124 -4.50 33.97 30.49
N SER A 125 -3.40 33.51 29.88
CA SER A 125 -2.22 34.33 29.56
C SER A 125 -1.96 34.47 28.04
N TYR A 126 -2.27 33.41 27.29
CA TYR A 126 -1.93 33.22 25.88
C TYR A 126 -3.11 32.62 25.11
N CYS A 127 -3.21 32.97 23.82
CA CYS A 127 -4.20 32.49 22.86
C CYS A 127 -3.48 32.01 21.59
N ALA A 128 -3.83 30.84 21.05
CA ALA A 128 -3.21 30.28 19.85
C ALA A 128 -4.25 29.66 18.90
N LYS A 129 -4.25 30.05 17.62
CA LYS A 129 -5.19 29.57 16.59
C LYS A 129 -4.66 28.31 15.88
N MET A 130 -5.58 27.40 15.57
CA MET A 130 -5.30 26.07 15.01
C MET A 130 -6.05 25.87 13.68
N VAL A 131 -5.34 25.47 12.61
CA VAL A 131 -5.97 25.17 11.30
C VAL A 131 -6.80 23.87 11.33
N SER A 132 -6.45 22.93 12.21
CA SER A 132 -7.16 21.65 12.35
C SER A 132 -6.95 21.02 13.72
N LEU A 133 -7.81 20.04 14.04
CA LEU A 133 -7.75 19.21 15.24
C LEU A 133 -7.12 17.83 14.94
N ALA A 134 -6.32 17.72 13.87
CA ALA A 134 -5.69 16.47 13.44
C ALA A 134 -4.44 16.07 14.27
N GLY A 135 -4.01 16.92 15.21
CA GLY A 135 -2.92 16.63 16.13
C GLY A 135 -3.34 15.89 17.40
N PHE A 136 -2.40 15.73 18.34
CA PHE A 136 -2.61 15.10 19.65
C PHE A 136 -3.65 15.83 20.50
N GLY A 137 -4.93 15.42 20.49
CA GLY A 137 -5.98 15.95 21.36
C GLY A 137 -6.03 15.26 22.73
N ARG A 138 -6.13 16.04 23.82
CA ARG A 138 -6.18 15.49 25.19
C ARG A 138 -6.92 16.42 26.18
N GLN A 139 -7.75 15.84 27.04
CA GLN A 139 -8.30 16.47 28.25
C GLN A 139 -7.67 15.85 29.53
N GLY A 140 -7.51 16.64 30.60
CA GLY A 140 -7.03 16.15 31.89
C GLY A 140 -6.77 17.26 32.92
N GLY A 141 -6.87 16.95 34.22
CA GLY A 141 -6.72 17.95 35.29
C GLY A 141 -5.33 18.60 35.42
N ASP A 142 -4.33 18.07 34.72
CA ASP A 142 -2.98 18.62 34.55
C ASP A 142 -2.83 19.54 33.31
N VAL A 143 -3.90 19.76 32.55
CA VAL A 143 -3.94 20.65 31.38
C VAL A 143 -4.57 21.99 31.76
N ALA A 144 -3.77 23.06 31.76
CA ALA A 144 -4.26 24.42 32.02
C ALA A 144 -5.01 25.06 30.82
N MET A 145 -4.76 24.57 29.60
CA MET A 145 -5.41 25.08 28.39
C MET A 145 -6.92 24.77 28.41
N LYS A 146 -7.70 25.71 27.88
CA LYS A 146 -9.08 25.54 27.41
C LYS A 146 -9.03 25.47 25.88
N ALA A 147 -9.80 24.56 25.28
CA ALA A 147 -9.95 24.48 23.83
C ALA A 147 -11.28 25.13 23.41
N LEU A 148 -11.20 26.07 22.47
CA LEU A 148 -12.31 26.86 21.93
C LEU A 148 -12.57 26.38 20.51
N ILE A 149 -13.43 25.36 20.35
CA ILE A 149 -13.67 24.68 19.07
C ILE A 149 -14.72 25.43 18.26
N LYS A 150 -14.46 25.73 16.99
CA LYS A 150 -15.42 26.35 16.08
C LYS A 150 -16.37 25.27 15.52
N ALA A 151 -17.67 25.43 15.72
CA ALA A 151 -18.68 24.47 15.25
C ALA A 151 -19.97 25.16 14.79
N ALA A 152 -20.69 24.54 13.86
CA ALA A 152 -22.04 24.98 13.48
C ALA A 152 -23.11 24.14 14.20
N ASP A 153 -24.27 24.75 14.49
CA ASP A 153 -25.40 24.07 15.14
C ASP A 153 -26.04 23.00 14.23
N TYR A 154 -26.61 21.97 14.86
CA TYR A 154 -26.90 20.67 14.22
C TYR A 154 -28.35 20.20 14.42
N ILE A 155 -28.83 19.25 13.60
CA ILE A 155 -30.16 18.62 13.67
C ILE A 155 -30.03 17.07 13.66
N GLU A 156 -30.98 16.38 14.28
CA GLU A 156 -30.87 15.05 14.94
C GLU A 156 -30.75 13.75 14.08
N GLU A 157 -30.74 12.61 14.79
CA GLU A 157 -30.25 11.26 14.44
C GLU A 157 -31.32 10.22 14.00
N ASP A 158 -30.87 9.01 13.64
CA ASP A 158 -31.42 7.67 14.05
C ASP A 158 -30.71 6.53 13.26
N ALA A 159 -30.47 5.27 13.71
CA ALA A 159 -30.46 4.60 15.02
C ALA A 159 -29.88 3.15 14.92
N PHE A 160 -29.82 2.40 16.04
CA PHE A 160 -29.58 0.93 16.24
C PHE A 160 -28.15 0.36 16.45
N ALA A 161 -28.03 -0.73 17.25
CA ALA A 161 -26.79 -1.30 17.83
C ALA A 161 -26.87 -2.81 18.23
N ASP A 162 -25.78 -3.35 18.82
CA ASP A 162 -25.60 -4.59 19.65
C ASP A 162 -25.68 -6.01 18.98
N ASP A 163 -25.00 -7.10 19.41
CA ASP A 163 -23.90 -7.42 20.39
C ASP A 163 -23.34 -8.89 20.17
N LEU A 164 -22.29 -9.34 20.92
CA LEU A 164 -21.88 -10.73 21.30
C LEU A 164 -20.74 -11.54 20.60
N THR A 165 -19.47 -11.16 20.82
CA THR A 165 -18.36 -11.88 21.57
C THR A 165 -17.90 -13.38 21.39
N ALA A 166 -16.66 -13.71 21.85
CA ALA A 166 -15.90 -15.01 21.73
C ALA A 166 -15.60 -15.74 23.09
N PRO A 167 -14.79 -16.85 23.25
CA PRO A 167 -13.28 -16.82 23.26
C PRO A 167 -12.43 -18.16 23.08
N ALA A 168 -11.08 -18.05 23.14
CA ALA A 168 -10.02 -18.92 23.76
C ALA A 168 -9.77 -20.43 23.37
N VAL A 169 -8.64 -21.14 23.70
CA VAL A 169 -7.15 -20.95 23.65
C VAL A 169 -6.43 -22.20 24.29
N VAL A 170 -5.23 -22.64 23.83
CA VAL A 170 -4.17 -23.42 24.58
C VAL A 170 -2.83 -23.52 23.78
N LYS A 171 -1.72 -24.09 24.33
CA LYS A 171 -0.28 -23.76 24.06
C LYS A 171 0.71 -24.95 24.36
N VAL A 172 1.97 -25.12 23.88
CA VAL A 172 2.86 -24.38 22.91
C VAL A 172 3.75 -25.26 21.94
N PRO A 173 4.71 -26.13 22.38
CA PRO A 173 6.02 -26.31 21.68
C PRO A 173 6.41 -27.80 21.34
N VAL A 174 7.59 -28.25 20.84
CA VAL A 174 8.98 -27.75 20.64
C VAL A 174 9.70 -28.50 19.47
N GLY A 175 10.81 -27.99 18.87
CA GLY A 175 12.00 -28.84 18.53
C GLY A 175 12.73 -28.78 17.15
N VAL A 176 13.89 -28.10 17.09
CA VAL A 176 15.06 -28.30 16.15
C VAL A 176 14.97 -27.77 14.68
N ARG A 177 16.13 -27.40 14.10
CA ARG A 177 16.34 -26.63 12.84
C ARG A 177 16.79 -27.47 11.63
N LYS A 178 16.58 -26.96 10.41
CA LYS A 178 17.49 -27.11 9.24
C LYS A 178 17.41 -25.91 8.28
N SER A 179 18.34 -25.83 7.32
CA SER A 179 18.70 -24.59 6.59
C SER A 179 17.68 -24.12 5.54
N PHE A 180 17.64 -22.81 5.29
CA PHE A 180 16.67 -22.15 4.42
C PHE A 180 16.84 -22.47 2.92
N LEU A 181 15.77 -23.00 2.32
CA LEU A 181 15.46 -22.91 0.89
C LEU A 181 13.96 -22.60 0.77
N SER A 182 13.60 -21.31 0.76
CA SER A 182 12.21 -20.86 0.84
C SER A 182 11.48 -20.99 -0.51
N VAL A 183 10.99 -22.19 -0.83
CA VAL A 183 10.10 -22.44 -1.98
C VAL A 183 8.65 -22.18 -1.57
N HIS A 184 8.17 -20.94 -1.77
CA HIS A 184 6.79 -20.54 -1.45
C HIS A 184 5.78 -21.08 -2.47
N LEU A 185 5.45 -22.37 -2.38
CA LEU A 185 4.55 -23.05 -3.33
C LEU A 185 3.07 -22.90 -2.96
N VAL A 186 2.45 -21.79 -3.36
CA VAL A 186 0.99 -21.60 -3.25
C VAL A 186 0.28 -22.35 -4.38
N MET A 187 -0.24 -23.54 -4.08
CA MET A 187 -1.08 -24.31 -5.01
C MET A 187 -2.56 -23.98 -4.80
N ALA A 188 -3.33 -23.99 -5.90
CA ALA A 188 -4.77 -23.80 -5.85
C ALA A 188 -5.49 -25.15 -5.77
N SER A 189 -6.46 -25.24 -4.87
CA SER A 189 -7.57 -26.21 -4.92
C SER A 189 -8.86 -25.49 -5.36
N SER A 190 -9.84 -26.27 -5.83
CA SER A 190 -10.77 -25.87 -6.91
C SER A 190 -12.10 -25.23 -6.47
N ASP A 191 -12.88 -24.85 -7.47
CA ASP A 191 -14.16 -24.15 -7.37
C ASP A 191 -15.31 -25.02 -6.84
N ASP A 192 -16.18 -24.39 -6.05
CA ASP A 192 -17.62 -24.71 -5.88
C ASP A 192 -18.32 -23.67 -4.97
N PHE A 193 -17.54 -22.99 -4.09
CA PHE A 193 -18.04 -21.96 -3.18
C PHE A 193 -18.56 -20.67 -3.87
N LEU A 194 -18.20 -20.44 -5.14
CA LEU A 194 -18.42 -19.17 -5.84
C LEU A 194 -19.89 -18.88 -6.18
N GLN A 195 -20.76 -19.90 -6.24
CA GLN A 195 -22.18 -19.72 -6.58
C GLN A 195 -22.96 -19.00 -5.47
N CYS A 196 -22.62 -19.24 -4.20
CA CYS A 196 -23.41 -18.83 -3.03
C CYS A 196 -23.00 -17.46 -2.44
N VAL A 197 -21.79 -16.98 -2.75
CA VAL A 197 -21.25 -15.71 -2.21
C VAL A 197 -21.70 -14.48 -3.02
N ARG A 198 -22.19 -14.69 -4.25
CA ARG A 198 -22.48 -13.63 -5.22
C ARG A 198 -23.57 -12.65 -4.75
N ASP A 199 -24.48 -13.11 -3.91
CA ASP A 199 -25.72 -12.42 -3.56
C ASP A 199 -25.69 -11.72 -2.19
N LYS A 200 -24.54 -11.71 -1.49
CA LYS A 200 -24.40 -11.16 -0.12
C LYS A 200 -23.13 -10.33 0.12
N ILE A 201 -22.64 -9.61 -0.88
CA ILE A 201 -21.56 -8.62 -0.73
C ILE A 201 -22.09 -7.25 -1.19
N PRO A 202 -22.20 -6.24 -0.29
CA PRO A 202 -22.38 -4.86 -0.68
C PRO A 202 -21.24 -4.41 -1.61
N GLY A 203 -21.58 -3.75 -2.71
CA GLY A 203 -20.59 -3.30 -3.69
C GLY A 203 -19.65 -2.23 -3.13
N GLU A 204 -18.40 -2.30 -3.58
CA GLU A 204 -17.36 -1.27 -3.44
C GLU A 204 -16.78 -1.00 -2.04
N LEU A 205 -15.54 -1.45 -1.83
CA LEU A 205 -14.63 -0.86 -0.85
C LEU A 205 -13.66 0.07 -1.61
N VAL A 206 -13.78 1.37 -1.36
CA VAL A 206 -12.89 2.40 -1.95
C VAL A 206 -11.72 2.67 -1.03
N TYR A 207 -10.50 2.84 -1.57
CA TYR A 207 -9.32 3.24 -0.80
C TYR A 207 -8.67 4.48 -1.41
N THR A 208 -8.26 5.43 -0.56
CA THR A 208 -7.80 6.76 -1.00
C THR A 208 -6.55 7.22 -0.27
N GLN A 209 -5.36 6.82 -0.77
CA GLN A 209 -4.14 7.65 -0.76
C GLN A 209 -2.96 6.95 -1.47
N CYS A 210 -2.37 7.64 -2.45
CA CYS A 210 -0.97 7.46 -2.83
C CYS A 210 -0.12 8.45 -2.05
N SER A 211 0.53 7.97 -0.99
CA SER A 211 1.68 8.61 -0.37
C SER A 211 2.91 7.73 -0.56
N SER A 212 4.09 8.34 -0.59
CA SER A 212 5.36 7.62 -0.68
C SER A 212 5.59 6.79 0.59
N SER A 213 5.66 5.46 0.43
CA SER A 213 6.00 4.46 1.46
C SER A 213 5.01 4.28 2.64
N PHE A 214 3.74 3.90 2.41
CA PHE A 214 2.95 3.22 3.47
C PHE A 214 1.77 2.35 3.02
N SER A 215 1.26 2.53 1.80
CA SER A 215 -0.07 2.00 1.43
C SER A 215 -0.19 0.48 1.27
N GLY A 216 0.89 -0.26 0.98
CA GLY A 216 0.83 -1.72 0.76
C GLY A 216 0.33 -2.46 2.00
N VAL A 217 1.03 -2.29 3.12
CA VAL A 217 0.66 -2.82 4.44
C VAL A 217 -0.74 -2.43 4.86
N LEU A 218 -1.11 -1.15 4.74
CA LEU A 218 -2.43 -0.69 5.14
C LEU A 218 -3.53 -1.36 4.31
N LEU A 219 -3.26 -1.70 3.05
CA LEU A 219 -4.14 -2.51 2.22
C LEU A 219 -4.31 -3.93 2.79
N TYR A 220 -3.23 -4.65 3.10
CA TYR A 220 -3.31 -5.98 3.73
C TYR A 220 -4.06 -5.91 5.08
N TYR A 221 -3.64 -5.00 5.96
CA TYR A 221 -4.13 -4.88 7.32
C TYR A 221 -5.59 -4.42 7.40
N ALA A 222 -5.97 -3.34 6.71
CA ALA A 222 -7.35 -2.84 6.76
C ALA A 222 -8.34 -3.83 6.15
N VAL A 223 -7.97 -4.49 5.04
CA VAL A 223 -8.81 -5.52 4.41
C VAL A 223 -9.02 -6.70 5.36
N ALA A 224 -7.94 -7.25 5.93
CA ALA A 224 -8.04 -8.40 6.82
C ALA A 224 -8.64 -8.10 8.20
N LYS A 225 -8.47 -6.88 8.72
CA LYS A 225 -9.12 -6.40 9.95
C LYS A 225 -10.61 -6.22 9.76
N ASN A 226 -11.03 -5.63 8.64
CA ASN A 226 -12.45 -5.38 8.36
C ASN A 226 -13.18 -6.67 7.92
N ASN A 227 -12.51 -7.56 7.19
CA ASN A 227 -13.02 -8.89 6.84
C ASN A 227 -11.87 -9.87 6.56
N PRO A 228 -11.51 -10.78 7.48
CA PRO A 228 -10.34 -11.67 7.34
C PRO A 228 -10.47 -12.71 6.22
N ARG A 229 -11.61 -12.75 5.51
CA ARG A 229 -11.82 -13.54 4.30
C ARG A 229 -11.50 -12.79 3.01
N LEU A 230 -11.31 -11.47 3.04
CA LEU A 230 -10.95 -10.68 1.86
C LEU A 230 -9.42 -10.57 1.70
N ALA A 231 -8.99 -10.42 0.46
CA ALA A 231 -7.60 -10.31 0.06
C ALA A 231 -7.43 -9.44 -1.20
N PHE A 232 -6.21 -8.96 -1.45
CA PHE A 232 -5.82 -8.20 -2.63
C PHE A 232 -4.52 -8.73 -3.26
N PRO A 233 -4.45 -9.02 -4.58
CA PRO A 233 -3.19 -9.43 -5.22
C PRO A 233 -2.24 -8.23 -5.29
N SER A 234 -1.13 -8.32 -4.55
CA SER A 234 -0.06 -7.34 -4.49
C SER A 234 1.24 -8.06 -4.09
N GLY A 235 2.38 -7.40 -4.28
CA GLY A 235 3.71 -7.92 -3.97
C GLY A 235 3.99 -8.10 -2.49
N GLU A 236 4.91 -9.00 -2.17
CA GLU A 236 5.15 -9.50 -0.81
C GLU A 236 5.77 -8.46 0.14
N CYS A 237 6.57 -7.53 -0.38
CA CYS A 237 7.34 -6.60 0.45
C CYS A 237 6.46 -5.50 1.07
N PRO A 238 6.31 -5.45 2.41
CA PRO A 238 5.33 -4.60 3.09
C PRO A 238 5.55 -3.09 2.85
N THR A 239 6.81 -2.67 2.75
CA THR A 239 7.20 -1.26 2.64
C THR A 239 7.00 -0.67 1.25
N ILE A 240 6.61 -1.46 0.24
CA ILE A 240 6.41 -0.98 -1.12
C ILE A 240 5.15 -0.10 -1.22
N GLY A 241 5.30 1.08 -1.82
CA GLY A 241 4.21 2.01 -2.07
C GLY A 241 3.36 1.63 -3.29
N VAL A 242 2.04 1.58 -3.13
CA VAL A 242 1.09 1.19 -4.21
C VAL A 242 1.16 2.10 -5.44
N GLY A 243 1.54 3.37 -5.28
CA GLY A 243 1.69 4.32 -6.39
C GLY A 243 2.61 3.78 -7.48
N GLY A 244 3.88 3.52 -7.16
CA GLY A 244 4.83 2.90 -8.10
C GLY A 244 4.46 1.46 -8.45
N HIS A 245 4.14 0.64 -7.44
CA HIS A 245 3.91 -0.80 -7.61
C HIS A 245 2.77 -1.12 -8.57
N PHE A 246 1.61 -0.46 -8.42
CA PHE A 246 0.49 -0.64 -9.34
C PHE A 246 0.78 0.04 -10.68
N SER A 247 1.47 1.19 -10.70
CA SER A 247 1.85 1.83 -11.97
C SER A 247 2.71 0.94 -12.87
N GLY A 248 3.53 0.06 -12.29
CA GLY A 248 4.31 -0.96 -13.01
C GLY A 248 3.68 -2.36 -13.06
N GLY A 249 2.46 -2.56 -12.52
CA GLY A 249 1.71 -3.83 -12.62
C GLY A 249 1.35 -4.47 -11.28
N GLY A 250 2.35 -4.96 -10.55
CA GLY A 250 2.16 -5.58 -9.24
C GLY A 250 2.04 -7.10 -9.26
N ILE A 251 3.17 -7.75 -9.52
CA ILE A 251 3.41 -9.19 -9.28
C ILE A 251 3.40 -9.49 -7.76
N GLY A 252 2.95 -10.69 -7.39
CA GLY A 252 3.03 -11.26 -6.04
C GLY A 252 2.29 -12.61 -5.94
N MET A 253 2.35 -13.26 -4.76
CA MET A 253 1.89 -14.64 -4.48
C MET A 253 0.55 -15.07 -5.11
N MET A 254 -0.41 -14.15 -5.28
CA MET A 254 -1.76 -14.47 -5.76
C MET A 254 -1.97 -14.32 -7.28
N MET A 255 -0.95 -13.93 -8.06
CA MET A 255 -1.14 -13.65 -9.50
C MET A 255 -1.68 -14.84 -10.30
N ARG A 256 -1.35 -16.07 -9.90
CA ARG A 256 -1.86 -17.29 -10.53
C ARG A 256 -3.35 -17.55 -10.31
N LYS A 257 -3.97 -16.93 -9.28
CA LYS A 257 -5.40 -17.07 -8.94
C LYS A 257 -6.20 -15.81 -9.28
N TYR A 258 -5.63 -14.62 -9.12
CA TYR A 258 -6.35 -13.33 -9.29
C TYR A 258 -5.64 -12.30 -10.17
N GLY A 259 -4.56 -12.64 -10.87
CA GLY A 259 -3.81 -11.69 -11.68
C GLY A 259 -3.03 -10.67 -10.86
N LEU A 260 -2.49 -9.65 -11.54
CA LEU A 260 -1.71 -8.58 -10.95
C LEU A 260 -2.59 -7.56 -10.21
N SER A 261 -1.99 -6.68 -9.41
CA SER A 261 -2.70 -5.54 -8.79
C SER A 261 -3.53 -4.75 -9.81
N ILE A 262 -2.94 -4.43 -10.97
CA ILE A 262 -3.58 -3.71 -12.08
C ILE A 262 -4.80 -4.40 -12.71
N ASP A 263 -4.90 -5.73 -12.57
CA ASP A 263 -6.04 -6.50 -13.08
C ASP A 263 -7.27 -6.31 -12.18
N ARG A 264 -7.09 -5.79 -10.95
CA ARG A 264 -8.15 -5.51 -9.97
C ARG A 264 -8.47 -4.03 -9.80
N VAL A 265 -7.68 -3.12 -10.36
CA VAL A 265 -7.97 -1.68 -10.38
C VAL A 265 -9.15 -1.40 -11.33
N VAL A 266 -10.11 -0.59 -10.87
CA VAL A 266 -11.32 -0.21 -11.62
C VAL A 266 -11.45 1.31 -11.84
N ASP A 267 -10.76 2.13 -11.06
CA ASP A 267 -10.71 3.60 -11.18
C ASP A 267 -9.40 4.11 -10.56
N ALA A 268 -9.03 5.35 -10.86
CA ALA A 268 -7.85 6.03 -10.31
C ALA A 268 -8.07 7.54 -10.30
N LYS A 269 -7.44 8.25 -9.35
CA LYS A 269 -7.29 9.71 -9.45
C LYS A 269 -5.86 10.06 -9.81
N LEU A 270 -5.66 10.98 -10.76
CA LEU A 270 -4.36 11.39 -11.28
C LEU A 270 -4.31 12.91 -11.51
N VAL A 271 -3.16 13.52 -11.28
CA VAL A 271 -2.85 14.89 -11.72
C VAL A 271 -2.02 14.85 -13.00
N ASN A 272 -2.47 15.54 -14.05
CA ASN A 272 -1.81 15.59 -15.36
C ASN A 272 -0.75 16.71 -15.46
N ALA A 273 -0.21 16.94 -16.66
CA ALA A 273 0.86 17.92 -16.88
C ALA A 273 0.40 19.39 -16.73
N ASN A 274 -0.91 19.64 -16.82
CA ASN A 274 -1.53 20.96 -16.61
C ASN A 274 -1.87 21.23 -15.14
N GLY A 275 -1.69 20.24 -14.25
CA GLY A 275 -2.15 20.31 -12.86
C GLY A 275 -3.62 19.93 -12.65
N GLU A 276 -4.31 19.44 -13.69
CA GLU A 276 -5.73 19.07 -13.63
C GLU A 276 -5.92 17.72 -12.92
N LEU A 277 -6.88 17.64 -12.00
CA LEU A 277 -7.24 16.43 -11.29
C LEU A 277 -8.28 15.63 -12.08
N LEU A 278 -7.88 14.45 -12.56
CA LEU A 278 -8.68 13.55 -13.38
C LEU A 278 -9.03 12.29 -12.60
N ASP A 279 -10.28 11.83 -12.71
CA ASP A 279 -10.68 10.44 -12.43
C ASP A 279 -10.65 9.60 -13.72
N ARG A 280 -11.10 8.34 -13.69
CA ARG A 280 -11.16 7.49 -14.91
C ARG A 280 -11.95 8.13 -16.05
N ALA A 281 -13.05 8.83 -15.76
CA ALA A 281 -13.87 9.47 -16.78
C ALA A 281 -13.18 10.70 -17.36
N GLY A 282 -12.53 11.52 -16.52
CA GLY A 282 -11.75 12.68 -16.94
C GLY A 282 -10.47 12.34 -17.69
N MET A 283 -9.81 11.21 -17.37
CA MET A 283 -8.57 10.79 -18.03
C MET A 283 -8.79 9.96 -19.31
N GLY A 284 -9.94 9.30 -19.43
CA GLY A 284 -10.27 8.41 -20.53
C GLY A 284 -9.55 7.06 -20.49
N GLU A 285 -10.08 6.09 -21.24
CA GLU A 285 -9.66 4.68 -21.17
C GLU A 285 -8.19 4.44 -21.57
N ASP A 286 -7.62 5.24 -22.46
CA ASP A 286 -6.24 5.05 -22.91
C ASP A 286 -5.20 5.50 -21.88
N LEU A 287 -5.45 6.59 -21.14
CA LEU A 287 -4.62 6.99 -20.00
C LEU A 287 -4.86 6.05 -18.81
N PHE A 288 -6.11 5.65 -18.55
CA PHE A 288 -6.45 4.66 -17.53
C PHE A 288 -5.86 3.26 -17.83
N TRP A 289 -5.66 2.91 -19.10
CA TRP A 289 -4.87 1.75 -19.52
C TRP A 289 -3.38 1.98 -19.26
N ALA A 290 -2.82 3.10 -19.70
CA ALA A 290 -1.38 3.38 -19.61
C ALA A 290 -0.86 3.42 -18.16
N ILE A 291 -1.59 4.02 -17.22
CA ILE A 291 -1.19 4.02 -15.81
C ILE A 291 -1.28 2.64 -15.16
N ARG A 292 -2.05 1.69 -15.70
CA ARG A 292 -2.20 0.34 -15.15
C ARG A 292 -1.13 -0.61 -15.69
N GLY A 293 0.15 -0.22 -15.60
CA GLY A 293 1.29 -1.07 -15.90
C GLY A 293 2.43 -0.41 -16.68
N GLY A 294 2.23 0.79 -17.23
CA GLY A 294 3.20 1.50 -18.07
C GLY A 294 4.41 2.11 -17.33
N GLY A 295 4.56 1.84 -16.03
CA GLY A 295 5.60 2.40 -15.17
C GLY A 295 5.20 3.77 -14.60
N GLY A 296 5.49 3.98 -13.30
CA GLY A 296 5.23 5.26 -12.63
C GLY A 296 6.12 6.39 -13.12
N GLY A 297 5.63 7.63 -13.04
CA GLY A 297 6.39 8.82 -13.47
C GLY A 297 6.42 9.06 -14.98
N ASN A 298 5.55 8.41 -15.76
CA ASN A 298 5.44 8.57 -17.22
C ASN A 298 4.29 9.49 -17.67
N PHE A 299 3.15 9.48 -16.95
CA PHE A 299 1.86 9.99 -17.46
C PHE A 299 1.13 10.95 -16.51
N GLY A 300 1.72 11.26 -15.35
CA GLY A 300 1.07 12.04 -14.29
C GLY A 300 1.40 11.53 -12.89
N VAL A 301 0.84 12.21 -11.89
CA VAL A 301 0.95 11.84 -10.47
C VAL A 301 -0.34 11.17 -10.03
N VAL A 302 -0.34 9.84 -9.88
CA VAL A 302 -1.50 9.10 -9.36
C VAL A 302 -1.67 9.40 -7.86
N LEU A 303 -2.85 9.89 -7.47
CA LEU A 303 -3.23 10.24 -6.09
C LEU A 303 -4.04 9.15 -5.37
N SER A 304 -4.76 8.28 -6.09
CA SER A 304 -5.47 7.14 -5.49
C SER A 304 -5.83 6.06 -6.52
N TRP A 305 -6.13 4.85 -6.02
CA TRP A 305 -6.58 3.70 -6.80
C TRP A 305 -7.87 3.12 -6.19
N LYS A 306 -8.94 2.99 -6.98
CA LYS A 306 -10.13 2.20 -6.61
C LYS A 306 -9.93 0.78 -7.15
N ALA A 307 -10.05 -0.23 -6.30
CA ALA A 307 -9.73 -1.61 -6.68
C ALA A 307 -10.62 -2.66 -5.99
N VAL A 308 -10.78 -3.82 -6.61
CA VAL A 308 -11.72 -4.87 -6.18
C VAL A 308 -11.02 -5.98 -5.41
N PHE A 309 -11.30 -6.05 -4.12
CA PHE A 309 -10.90 -7.14 -3.23
C PHE A 309 -11.65 -8.44 -3.56
N ARG A 310 -11.04 -9.58 -3.26
CA ARG A 310 -11.63 -10.91 -3.49
C ARG A 310 -11.67 -11.73 -2.21
N ALA A 311 -12.72 -12.53 -2.05
CA ALA A 311 -12.77 -13.55 -1.01
C ALA A 311 -11.71 -14.62 -1.30
N LEU A 312 -10.85 -14.90 -0.34
CA LEU A 312 -9.73 -15.82 -0.46
C LEU A 312 -9.89 -17.02 0.47
N TYR A 313 -9.92 -18.19 -0.15
CA TYR A 313 -9.67 -19.48 0.46
C TYR A 313 -8.76 -20.27 -0.48
N LEU A 314 -7.83 -21.05 0.08
CA LEU A 314 -6.80 -21.80 -0.67
C LEU A 314 -6.87 -23.32 -0.42
N GLY A 315 -7.77 -23.77 0.46
CA GLY A 315 -7.86 -25.15 0.93
C GLY A 315 -7.11 -25.37 2.24
N GLU A 316 -7.11 -26.62 2.71
CA GLU A 316 -6.43 -27.04 3.94
C GLU A 316 -5.13 -27.80 3.62
N CYS A 317 -4.28 -27.98 4.63
CA CYS A 317 -3.02 -28.70 4.50
C CYS A 317 -3.17 -30.14 3.96
N GLY A 318 -4.30 -30.82 4.24
CA GLY A 318 -4.59 -32.13 3.67
C GLY A 318 -4.82 -32.08 2.15
N SER A 319 -5.64 -31.13 1.69
CA SER A 319 -5.89 -30.90 0.26
C SER A 319 -4.62 -30.48 -0.48
N LEU A 320 -3.81 -29.62 0.14
CA LEU A 320 -2.51 -29.21 -0.38
C LEU A 320 -1.55 -30.41 -0.50
N ALA A 321 -1.40 -31.21 0.55
CA ALA A 321 -0.52 -32.37 0.56
C ALA A 321 -0.93 -33.47 -0.45
N SER A 322 -2.23 -33.67 -0.68
CA SER A 322 -2.70 -34.54 -1.78
C SER A 322 -2.30 -33.95 -3.13
N THR A 323 -2.70 -32.71 -3.41
CA THR A 323 -2.42 -32.07 -4.70
C THR A 323 -0.92 -31.99 -4.99
N MET A 324 -0.08 -31.80 -3.97
CA MET A 324 1.38 -31.87 -4.06
C MET A 324 1.89 -33.26 -4.46
N ARG A 325 1.39 -34.32 -3.82
CA ARG A 325 1.72 -35.71 -4.16
C ARG A 325 1.32 -36.06 -5.60
N ASP A 326 0.20 -35.50 -6.07
CA ASP A 326 -0.37 -35.78 -7.39
C ASP A 326 0.23 -34.93 -8.52
N ARG A 327 0.90 -33.81 -8.21
CA ARG A 327 1.37 -32.81 -9.20
C ARG A 327 2.86 -32.44 -9.12
N PHE A 328 3.51 -32.62 -7.98
CA PHE A 328 4.94 -32.36 -7.77
C PHE A 328 5.51 -33.27 -6.66
N PRO A 329 5.41 -34.61 -6.82
CA PRO A 329 5.85 -35.58 -5.81
C PRO A 329 7.35 -35.48 -5.48
N GLU A 330 8.17 -34.93 -6.36
CA GLU A 330 9.61 -34.75 -6.17
C GLU A 330 9.97 -33.80 -5.03
N LEU A 331 9.05 -32.90 -4.61
CA LEU A 331 9.24 -32.08 -3.42
C LEU A 331 9.01 -32.89 -2.12
N ASN A 332 8.35 -34.06 -2.21
CA ASN A 332 8.03 -34.96 -1.10
C ASN A 332 7.31 -34.27 0.09
N MET A 333 6.49 -33.25 -0.21
CA MET A 333 5.77 -32.47 0.80
C MET A 333 4.68 -33.32 1.49
N THR A 334 4.59 -33.18 2.82
CA THR A 334 3.55 -33.77 3.66
C THR A 334 2.67 -32.70 4.31
N SER A 335 1.59 -33.12 4.97
CA SER A 335 0.76 -32.20 5.76
C SER A 335 1.49 -31.61 6.98
N ALA A 336 2.61 -32.20 7.42
CA ALA A 336 3.41 -31.70 8.55
C ALA A 336 4.31 -30.51 8.15
N ASP A 337 4.60 -30.36 6.84
CA ASP A 337 5.37 -29.24 6.28
C ASP A 337 4.47 -28.01 6.01
N CYS A 338 3.17 -28.11 6.30
CA CYS A 338 2.16 -27.08 6.06
C CYS A 338 1.66 -26.49 7.37
N GLN A 339 1.69 -25.16 7.47
CA GLN A 339 1.09 -24.42 8.58
C GLN A 339 -0.18 -23.69 8.10
N PRO A 340 -1.38 -24.01 8.62
CA PRO A 340 -2.58 -23.24 8.34
C PRO A 340 -2.50 -21.88 9.03
N MET A 341 -2.81 -20.81 8.29
CA MET A 341 -2.72 -19.42 8.76
C MET A 341 -3.68 -18.52 7.99
N THR A 342 -3.97 -17.33 8.52
CA THR A 342 -4.76 -16.32 7.78
C THR A 342 -3.96 -15.73 6.62
N TRP A 343 -4.64 -15.10 5.65
CA TRP A 343 -3.97 -14.40 4.56
C TRP A 343 -3.00 -13.33 5.06
N LEU A 344 -3.39 -12.55 6.07
CA LEU A 344 -2.56 -11.52 6.68
C LEU A 344 -1.29 -12.11 7.32
N GLN A 345 -1.41 -13.26 7.99
CA GLN A 345 -0.25 -14.00 8.50
C GLN A 345 0.65 -14.53 7.38
N SER A 346 0.08 -14.99 6.27
CA SER A 346 0.85 -15.43 5.09
C SER A 346 1.60 -14.28 4.40
N ALA A 347 1.01 -13.09 4.34
CA ALA A 347 1.67 -11.89 3.81
C ALA A 347 2.86 -11.43 4.68
N ALA A 348 2.82 -11.69 5.98
CA ALA A 348 3.93 -11.44 6.89
C ALA A 348 4.95 -12.61 6.98
N LEU A 349 4.67 -13.79 6.40
CA LEU A 349 5.49 -15.00 6.59
C LEU A 349 6.93 -14.86 6.09
N SER A 350 7.10 -14.24 4.92
CA SER A 350 8.41 -13.93 4.33
C SER A 350 9.27 -13.02 5.25
N PHE A 351 8.64 -12.31 6.19
CA PHE A 351 9.28 -11.39 7.14
C PHE A 351 9.38 -11.97 8.57
N PHE A 352 8.44 -12.81 8.99
CA PHE A 352 8.54 -13.58 10.25
C PHE A 352 9.80 -14.45 10.32
N SER A 353 10.28 -14.93 9.17
CA SER A 353 11.54 -15.67 9.05
C SER A 353 12.79 -14.86 9.45
N PHE A 354 12.69 -13.53 9.53
CA PHE A 354 13.77 -12.61 9.92
C PHE A 354 13.57 -11.95 11.30
N THR A 355 12.34 -11.86 11.82
CA THR A 355 12.02 -10.95 12.94
C THR A 355 11.66 -11.61 14.28
N ASN A 356 11.72 -12.94 14.38
CA ASN A 356 11.08 -13.76 15.43
C ASN A 356 9.55 -13.62 15.47
N SER A 357 8.89 -14.45 16.30
CA SER A 357 7.44 -14.58 16.44
C SER A 357 6.79 -13.39 17.14
N LYS A 358 6.65 -12.29 16.40
CA LYS A 358 5.94 -11.07 16.79
C LYS A 358 4.45 -11.12 16.36
N PRO A 359 3.59 -10.19 16.83
CA PRO A 359 2.33 -9.85 16.16
C PRO A 359 2.54 -9.54 14.67
N VAL A 360 1.47 -9.65 13.87
CA VAL A 360 1.55 -9.35 12.42
C VAL A 360 1.70 -7.84 12.20
N GLU A 361 1.05 -7.07 13.07
CA GLU A 361 1.12 -5.63 13.22
C GLU A 361 2.57 -5.15 13.37
N ASP A 362 3.35 -5.77 14.26
CA ASP A 362 4.74 -5.43 14.58
C ASP A 362 5.77 -5.81 13.50
N VAL A 363 5.32 -6.50 12.44
CA VAL A 363 6.15 -6.91 11.28
C VAL A 363 5.73 -6.14 10.03
N LEU A 364 4.45 -5.83 9.88
CA LEU A 364 3.93 -5.11 8.73
C LEU A 364 3.97 -3.57 8.92
N LEU A 365 3.55 -3.04 10.07
CA LEU A 365 3.38 -1.58 10.28
C LEU A 365 4.69 -0.78 10.43
N PRO A 366 5.76 -1.27 11.10
CA PRO A 366 6.96 -0.46 11.32
C PRO A 366 7.75 -0.19 10.04
N ARG A 367 8.15 1.06 9.83
CA ARG A 367 9.23 1.41 8.90
C ARG A 367 10.57 1.33 9.62
N PRO A 368 11.50 0.42 9.26
CA PRO A 368 12.87 0.49 9.74
C PRO A 368 13.56 1.76 9.20
N ALA A 369 14.59 2.24 9.91
CA ALA A 369 15.45 3.30 9.41
C ALA A 369 16.22 2.86 8.15
N SER A 370 16.78 3.82 7.41
CA SER A 370 17.51 3.59 6.15
C SER A 370 18.48 2.41 6.27
N PRO A 371 18.40 1.39 5.38
CA PRO A 371 19.22 0.20 5.51
C PRO A 371 20.70 0.52 5.25
N SER A 372 21.58 -0.10 6.05
CA SER A 372 23.03 -0.13 5.79
C SER A 372 23.41 -1.01 4.59
N THR A 373 22.42 -1.74 4.05
CA THR A 373 22.54 -2.69 2.96
C THR A 373 21.99 -2.09 1.67
N PHE A 374 22.85 -2.03 0.66
CA PHE A 374 22.50 -1.65 -0.71
C PHE A 374 22.09 -2.89 -1.52
N SER A 375 21.41 -2.67 -2.65
CA SER A 375 21.10 -3.74 -3.60
C SER A 375 21.03 -3.26 -5.04
N LYS A 376 21.25 -4.17 -5.98
CA LYS A 376 20.99 -4.01 -7.42
C LYS A 376 20.15 -5.21 -7.86
N GLY A 377 19.07 -4.93 -8.58
CA GLY A 377 18.18 -5.94 -9.15
C GLY A 377 18.31 -6.02 -10.68
N LYS A 378 18.05 -7.21 -11.22
CA LYS A 378 17.79 -7.46 -12.66
C LYS A 378 16.65 -8.47 -12.79
N SER A 379 16.07 -8.63 -13.98
CA SER A 379 15.02 -9.62 -14.22
C SER A 379 15.01 -10.22 -15.62
N ASP A 380 14.44 -11.41 -15.73
CA ASP A 380 14.21 -12.16 -16.97
C ASP A 380 12.86 -12.88 -16.93
N TYR A 381 12.23 -13.10 -18.09
CA TYR A 381 11.16 -14.10 -18.20
C TYR A 381 11.64 -15.39 -18.86
N VAL A 382 11.05 -16.51 -18.42
CA VAL A 382 11.32 -17.86 -18.94
C VAL A 382 10.06 -18.45 -19.55
N ARG A 383 10.14 -18.84 -20.83
CA ARG A 383 9.05 -19.48 -21.60
C ARG A 383 9.33 -20.95 -21.97
N GLN A 384 10.54 -21.46 -21.70
CA GLN A 384 10.96 -22.85 -21.91
C GLN A 384 11.77 -23.35 -20.72
N ALA A 385 11.67 -24.62 -20.35
CA ALA A 385 12.30 -25.14 -19.14
C ALA A 385 13.84 -25.15 -19.25
N ILE A 386 14.52 -24.41 -18.37
CA ILE A 386 15.98 -24.34 -18.30
C ILE A 386 16.55 -25.74 -17.96
N PRO A 387 17.48 -26.32 -18.76
CA PRO A 387 17.94 -27.69 -18.58
C PRO A 387 18.62 -27.97 -17.24
N LYS A 388 18.46 -29.20 -16.73
CA LYS A 388 19.08 -29.69 -15.47
C LYS A 388 20.60 -29.54 -15.43
N ALA A 389 21.28 -29.53 -16.58
CA ALA A 389 22.72 -29.29 -16.67
C ALA A 389 23.09 -27.83 -16.29
N VAL A 390 22.33 -26.85 -16.78
CA VAL A 390 22.52 -25.42 -16.46
C VAL A 390 22.36 -25.19 -14.96
N TRP A 391 21.30 -25.76 -14.35
CA TRP A 391 21.09 -25.64 -12.90
C TRP A 391 22.22 -26.24 -12.07
N LYS A 392 22.82 -27.36 -12.50
CA LYS A 392 24.02 -27.91 -11.82
C LYS A 392 25.18 -26.90 -11.83
N GLU A 393 25.41 -26.21 -12.95
CA GLU A 393 26.44 -25.18 -13.06
C GLU A 393 26.11 -23.94 -12.20
N VAL A 394 24.84 -23.51 -12.15
CA VAL A 394 24.40 -22.42 -11.27
C VAL A 394 24.73 -22.72 -9.81
N TYR A 395 24.37 -23.92 -9.31
CA TYR A 395 24.63 -24.30 -7.92
C TYR A 395 26.11 -24.58 -7.62
N ALA A 396 26.88 -25.12 -8.57
CA ALA A 396 28.29 -25.47 -8.35
C ALA A 396 29.25 -24.27 -8.52
N SER A 397 28.98 -23.41 -9.50
CA SER A 397 29.91 -22.36 -9.96
C SER A 397 29.45 -20.95 -9.63
N TRP A 398 28.17 -20.62 -9.82
CA TRP A 398 27.68 -19.24 -9.69
C TRP A 398 27.30 -18.87 -8.26
N PHE A 399 26.66 -19.77 -7.51
CA PHE A 399 26.30 -19.52 -6.11
C PHE A 399 27.44 -19.76 -5.11
N THR A 400 28.62 -20.19 -5.59
CA THR A 400 29.85 -20.33 -4.80
C THR A 400 30.81 -19.13 -4.93
N MET A 401 30.48 -18.15 -5.78
CA MET A 401 31.29 -16.94 -5.98
C MET A 401 31.21 -15.97 -4.78
N LYS A 402 32.30 -15.24 -4.53
CA LYS A 402 32.27 -14.09 -3.62
C LYS A 402 31.33 -13.02 -4.18
N GLY A 403 30.36 -12.58 -3.38
CA GLY A 403 29.33 -11.63 -3.81
C GLY A 403 28.08 -12.27 -4.42
N ALA A 404 27.97 -13.60 -4.43
CA ALA A 404 26.78 -14.29 -4.89
C ALA A 404 25.52 -13.80 -4.15
N GLY A 405 24.53 -13.37 -4.93
CA GLY A 405 23.24 -12.89 -4.46
C GLY A 405 22.16 -13.97 -4.42
N VAL A 406 20.91 -13.53 -4.46
CA VAL A 406 19.72 -14.39 -4.44
C VAL A 406 19.04 -14.38 -5.82
N ILE A 407 18.42 -15.50 -6.20
CA ILE A 407 17.37 -15.49 -7.23
C ILE A 407 16.01 -15.81 -6.63
N VAL A 408 14.97 -15.18 -7.17
CA VAL A 408 13.57 -15.49 -6.91
C VAL A 408 12.95 -15.98 -8.22
N LEU A 409 12.17 -17.06 -8.15
CA LEU A 409 11.51 -17.69 -9.30
C LEU A 409 10.00 -17.66 -9.10
N GLU A 410 9.31 -16.69 -9.69
CA GLU A 410 7.88 -16.44 -9.40
C GLU A 410 6.98 -17.11 -10.48
N PRO A 411 6.28 -18.22 -10.14
CA PRO A 411 5.57 -19.04 -11.12
C PRO A 411 4.38 -18.32 -11.74
N HIS A 412 4.32 -18.32 -13.07
CA HIS A 412 3.24 -17.75 -13.86
C HIS A 412 2.15 -18.81 -14.16
N GLY A 413 1.30 -18.53 -15.16
CA GLY A 413 0.16 -19.36 -15.52
C GLY A 413 -1.06 -19.18 -14.61
N GLY A 414 -1.98 -20.15 -14.64
CA GLY A 414 -3.29 -20.00 -14.02
C GLY A 414 -4.05 -18.83 -14.65
N TYR A 415 -4.60 -17.94 -13.83
CA TYR A 415 -5.32 -16.73 -14.27
C TYR A 415 -4.52 -15.90 -15.30
N MET A 416 -3.20 -15.80 -15.15
CA MET A 416 -2.33 -15.04 -16.06
C MET A 416 -2.40 -15.52 -17.51
N CYS A 417 -2.66 -16.81 -17.78
CA CYS A 417 -2.81 -17.31 -19.15
C CYS A 417 -4.16 -16.94 -19.82
N GLY A 418 -5.13 -16.47 -19.03
CA GLY A 418 -6.45 -16.04 -19.49
C GLY A 418 -6.54 -14.53 -19.81
N VAL A 419 -5.58 -13.73 -19.35
CA VAL A 419 -5.53 -12.28 -19.63
C VAL A 419 -4.82 -12.05 -20.97
N PRO A 420 -5.40 -11.25 -21.90
CA PRO A 420 -4.70 -10.83 -23.13
C PRO A 420 -3.44 -10.02 -22.84
N GLU A 421 -2.44 -10.12 -23.72
CA GLU A 421 -1.14 -9.43 -23.56
C GLU A 421 -1.25 -7.90 -23.73
N ASP A 422 -2.32 -7.41 -24.36
CA ASP A 422 -2.64 -6.01 -24.60
C ASP A 422 -3.70 -5.41 -23.64
N ALA A 423 -4.36 -6.23 -22.82
CA ALA A 423 -5.40 -5.78 -21.87
C ALA A 423 -4.89 -4.77 -20.83
N THR A 424 -3.57 -4.72 -20.65
CA THR A 424 -2.81 -3.80 -19.81
C THR A 424 -1.43 -3.60 -20.46
N PRO A 425 -0.72 -2.49 -20.21
CA PRO A 425 0.68 -2.32 -20.64
C PRO A 425 1.62 -3.48 -20.31
N TYR A 426 1.43 -4.18 -19.17
CA TYR A 426 2.18 -5.38 -18.81
C TYR A 426 1.82 -6.55 -19.74
N PRO A 427 2.78 -7.08 -20.54
CA PRO A 427 2.48 -8.02 -21.61
C PRO A 427 2.75 -9.49 -21.27
N HIS A 428 3.46 -9.80 -20.17
CA HIS A 428 4.03 -11.12 -19.91
C HIS A 428 2.98 -12.11 -19.37
N ARG A 429 2.00 -12.48 -20.21
CA ARG A 429 0.80 -13.24 -19.82
C ARG A 429 0.89 -14.72 -20.17
N ARG A 430 0.61 -15.10 -21.42
CA ARG A 430 0.48 -16.51 -21.83
C ARG A 430 1.83 -17.11 -22.23
N GLY A 431 2.05 -18.38 -21.87
CA GLY A 431 3.28 -19.10 -22.23
C GLY A 431 4.53 -18.72 -21.40
N VAL A 432 4.40 -17.79 -20.45
CA VAL A 432 5.39 -17.56 -19.41
C VAL A 432 5.30 -18.67 -18.37
N LEU A 433 6.43 -19.31 -18.05
CA LEU A 433 6.55 -20.31 -16.99
C LEU A 433 6.79 -19.64 -15.63
N TYR A 434 7.73 -18.69 -15.60
CA TYR A 434 8.04 -17.85 -14.44
C TYR A 434 8.82 -16.60 -14.86
N VAL A 435 8.83 -15.60 -13.99
CA VAL A 435 9.82 -14.52 -13.99
C VAL A 435 10.96 -14.90 -13.04
N ILE A 436 12.18 -14.50 -13.38
CA ILE A 436 13.36 -14.56 -12.52
C ILE A 436 13.66 -13.14 -12.06
N GLN A 437 13.80 -12.94 -10.75
CA GLN A 437 14.47 -11.77 -10.20
C GLN A 437 15.87 -12.17 -9.74
N TYR A 438 16.88 -11.41 -10.14
CA TYR A 438 18.26 -11.54 -9.66
C TYR A 438 18.54 -10.36 -8.72
N ILE A 439 19.01 -10.62 -7.50
CA ILE A 439 19.26 -9.56 -6.51
C ILE A 439 20.63 -9.76 -5.87
N ALA A 440 21.51 -8.78 -6.08
CA ALA A 440 22.78 -8.68 -5.36
C ALA A 440 22.65 -7.70 -4.19
N TYR A 441 23.29 -8.01 -3.06
CA TYR A 441 23.28 -7.22 -1.82
C TYR A 441 24.70 -6.97 -1.32
N TRP A 442 24.96 -5.82 -0.71
CA TRP A 442 26.25 -5.49 -0.07
C TRP A 442 26.08 -4.45 1.04
N MET A 443 27.00 -4.39 2.01
CA MET A 443 27.00 -3.33 3.01
C MET A 443 27.66 -2.06 2.47
N SER A 444 27.30 -0.90 3.02
CA SER A 444 27.89 0.40 2.65
C SER A 444 29.43 0.43 2.68
N ALA A 445 30.06 -0.35 3.57
CA ALA A 445 31.51 -0.43 3.72
C ALA A 445 32.21 -1.29 2.65
N ASP A 446 31.48 -2.19 1.98
CA ASP A 446 32.04 -3.11 0.98
C ASP A 446 32.20 -2.46 -0.40
N GLY A 447 31.50 -1.35 -0.66
CA GLY A 447 31.39 -0.69 -1.98
C GLY A 447 30.61 -1.49 -3.05
N GLY A 448 30.40 -2.80 -2.84
CA GLY A 448 29.62 -3.68 -3.72
C GLY A 448 30.29 -4.31 -4.95
N PRO A 449 31.60 -4.14 -5.28
CA PRO A 449 32.12 -4.54 -6.59
C PRO A 449 32.07 -6.05 -6.86
N ALA A 450 32.15 -6.89 -5.82
CA ALA A 450 31.98 -8.33 -5.96
C ALA A 450 30.51 -8.72 -6.23
N ALA A 451 29.57 -7.99 -5.63
CA ALA A 451 28.14 -8.25 -5.73
C ALA A 451 27.58 -7.81 -7.10
N THR A 452 28.01 -6.66 -7.61
CA THR A 452 27.67 -6.21 -8.98
C THR A 452 28.36 -7.06 -10.04
N SER A 453 29.67 -7.34 -9.91
CA SER A 453 30.40 -8.22 -10.84
C SER A 453 29.79 -9.62 -10.94
N TRP A 454 29.36 -10.20 -9.82
CA TRP A 454 28.58 -11.44 -9.83
C TRP A 454 27.26 -11.30 -10.60
N LEU A 455 26.49 -10.25 -10.32
CA LEU A 455 25.17 -10.03 -10.92
C LEU A 455 25.25 -9.85 -12.43
N ASP A 456 26.20 -9.04 -12.91
CA ASP A 456 26.38 -8.76 -14.33
C ASP A 456 26.91 -9.98 -15.09
N GLY A 457 27.87 -10.71 -14.50
CA GLY A 457 28.36 -11.97 -15.04
C GLY A 457 27.27 -13.05 -15.11
N PHE A 458 26.48 -13.20 -14.04
CA PHE A 458 25.43 -14.22 -13.97
C PHE A 458 24.23 -13.88 -14.85
N TYR A 459 23.85 -12.60 -14.94
CA TYR A 459 22.85 -12.12 -15.90
C TYR A 459 23.34 -12.24 -17.35
N GLY A 460 24.66 -12.11 -17.59
CA GLY A 460 25.28 -12.46 -18.87
C GLY A 460 25.12 -13.94 -19.21
N PHE A 461 25.48 -14.84 -18.29
CA PHE A 461 25.31 -16.29 -18.43
C PHE A 461 23.85 -16.69 -18.71
N MET A 462 22.92 -16.18 -17.91
CA MET A 462 21.50 -16.52 -18.05
C MET A 462 20.87 -16.05 -19.37
N ALA A 463 21.47 -15.09 -20.08
CA ALA A 463 21.03 -14.61 -21.39
C ALA A 463 20.85 -15.76 -22.41
N HIS A 464 21.63 -16.84 -22.27
CA HIS A 464 21.57 -17.98 -23.16
C HIS A 464 20.36 -18.91 -22.91
N HIS A 465 19.68 -18.79 -21.76
CA HIS A 465 18.68 -19.74 -21.26
C HIS A 465 17.28 -19.13 -21.04
N VAL A 466 17.17 -17.80 -21.15
CA VAL A 466 15.94 -17.01 -20.94
C VAL A 466 15.33 -16.55 -22.29
N THR A 467 14.31 -15.70 -22.23
CA THR A 467 13.67 -15.06 -23.40
C THR A 467 14.65 -14.21 -24.23
N LYS A 468 14.41 -14.14 -25.54
CA LYS A 468 15.27 -13.47 -26.53
C LYS A 468 14.40 -12.86 -27.64
N HIS A 469 14.89 -11.76 -28.22
CA HIS A 469 14.23 -11.01 -29.30
C HIS A 469 12.78 -10.54 -28.99
N PRO A 470 12.57 -9.70 -27.95
CA PRO A 470 13.56 -9.12 -27.04
C PRO A 470 13.85 -10.02 -25.83
N ARG A 471 14.89 -9.68 -25.06
CA ARG A 471 15.09 -10.25 -23.72
C ARG A 471 14.12 -9.54 -22.77
N GLU A 472 13.11 -10.26 -22.27
CA GLU A 472 11.99 -9.66 -21.54
C GLU A 472 12.39 -9.34 -20.08
N ALA A 473 12.02 -8.16 -19.59
CA ALA A 473 12.32 -7.68 -18.24
C ALA A 473 11.07 -7.04 -17.61
N TYR A 474 11.01 -6.88 -16.29
CA TYR A 474 9.85 -6.30 -15.58
C TYR A 474 10.10 -4.86 -15.13
N VAL A 475 9.20 -3.93 -15.48
CA VAL A 475 9.39 -2.48 -15.27
C VAL A 475 9.53 -2.06 -13.79
N ASN A 476 8.88 -2.78 -12.86
CA ASN A 476 9.07 -2.53 -11.41
C ASN A 476 10.44 -3.01 -10.90
N PHE A 477 11.17 -3.83 -11.66
CA PHE A 477 12.57 -4.19 -11.42
C PHE A 477 13.46 -3.39 -12.39
N ARG A 478 13.33 -2.06 -12.30
CA ARG A 478 13.97 -1.06 -13.16
C ARG A 478 15.49 -1.27 -13.24
N ASP A 479 16.02 -1.35 -14.45
CA ASP A 479 17.44 -1.61 -14.72
C ASP A 479 17.91 -0.72 -15.88
N LEU A 480 18.69 0.32 -15.57
CA LEU A 480 19.22 1.27 -16.56
C LEU A 480 20.17 0.59 -17.57
N ASP A 481 20.77 -0.53 -17.17
CA ASP A 481 21.80 -1.23 -17.94
C ASP A 481 21.24 -1.92 -19.20
N ILE A 482 19.91 -1.97 -19.36
CA ILE A 482 19.24 -2.46 -20.58
C ILE A 482 19.01 -1.35 -21.63
N GLY A 483 19.34 -0.10 -21.29
CA GLY A 483 19.20 1.11 -22.11
C GLY A 483 18.51 2.25 -21.35
N GLN A 484 18.91 3.49 -21.63
CA GLN A 484 18.37 4.70 -21.01
C GLN A 484 18.28 5.85 -22.03
N ASN A 485 17.46 6.86 -21.73
CA ASN A 485 17.31 8.08 -22.52
C ASN A 485 18.46 9.05 -22.25
N ALA A 486 18.94 9.75 -23.27
CA ALA A 486 19.69 10.99 -23.06
C ALA A 486 18.72 12.10 -22.62
N LEU A 487 18.93 12.69 -21.45
CA LEU A 487 18.03 13.72 -20.89
C LEU A 487 18.27 15.13 -21.47
N GLU A 488 19.22 15.27 -22.39
CA GLU A 488 19.69 16.54 -22.97
C GLU A 488 19.47 16.64 -24.50
N GLU A 489 18.98 15.58 -25.16
CA GLU A 489 18.64 15.59 -26.60
C GLU A 489 17.19 16.06 -26.84
N GLU A 490 16.92 16.67 -28.01
CA GLU A 490 15.62 17.26 -28.33
C GLU A 490 14.48 16.22 -28.45
N ASP A 491 13.31 16.53 -27.87
CA ASP A 491 12.12 15.67 -27.92
C ASP A 491 11.64 15.42 -29.37
N GLY A 492 11.89 14.22 -29.90
CA GLY A 492 11.50 13.88 -31.28
C GLY A 492 11.39 12.38 -31.55
N LEU A 493 11.14 12.04 -32.82
CA LEU A 493 11.02 10.65 -33.29
C LEU A 493 12.23 9.78 -32.91
N GLY A 494 13.44 10.34 -33.00
CA GLY A 494 14.67 9.64 -32.61
C GLY A 494 14.68 9.21 -31.13
N ALA A 495 14.15 10.03 -30.22
CA ALA A 495 14.04 9.66 -28.82
C ALA A 495 13.08 8.47 -28.62
N ALA A 496 11.94 8.44 -29.32
CA ALA A 496 10.98 7.35 -29.26
C ALA A 496 11.47 6.05 -29.93
N GLU A 497 12.32 6.15 -30.96
CA GLU A 497 12.96 5.01 -31.59
C GLU A 497 14.14 4.46 -30.75
N ASN A 498 14.99 5.33 -30.20
CA ASN A 498 16.04 4.94 -29.25
C ASN A 498 15.46 4.25 -28.00
N ALA A 499 14.41 4.83 -27.42
CA ALA A 499 13.72 4.28 -26.26
C ALA A 499 12.99 2.95 -26.54
N ARG A 500 12.70 2.62 -27.81
CA ARG A 500 12.09 1.34 -28.21
C ARG A 500 12.95 0.14 -27.81
N PHE A 501 14.28 0.28 -27.80
CA PHE A 501 15.21 -0.81 -27.48
C PHE A 501 15.09 -1.33 -26.03
N TRP A 502 14.90 -0.42 -25.06
CA TRP A 502 14.61 -0.80 -23.67
C TRP A 502 13.11 -0.99 -23.46
N GLY A 503 12.27 -0.16 -24.09
CA GLY A 503 10.81 -0.18 -23.95
C GLY A 503 10.16 -1.50 -24.40
N GLN A 504 10.64 -2.11 -25.49
CA GLN A 504 10.14 -3.42 -25.92
C GLN A 504 10.53 -4.56 -24.96
N ARG A 505 11.55 -4.40 -24.11
CA ARG A 505 11.87 -5.41 -23.07
C ARG A 505 10.86 -5.41 -21.94
N TYR A 506 10.35 -4.24 -21.56
CA TYR A 506 9.33 -4.06 -20.52
C TYR A 506 7.89 -4.24 -21.02
N PHE A 507 7.61 -3.92 -22.28
CA PHE A 507 6.24 -3.77 -22.78
C PHE A 507 5.93 -4.55 -24.07
N LEU A 508 6.90 -5.25 -24.68
CA LEU A 508 6.73 -5.95 -25.96
C LEU A 508 6.04 -5.04 -27.00
N GLY A 509 4.93 -5.48 -27.60
CA GLY A 509 4.16 -4.68 -28.56
C GLY A 509 3.45 -3.46 -27.95
N ASN A 510 3.19 -3.45 -26.64
CA ASN A 510 2.44 -2.38 -25.97
C ASN A 510 3.22 -1.05 -25.91
N TYR A 511 4.55 -1.07 -26.12
CA TYR A 511 5.39 0.13 -26.15
C TYR A 511 4.87 1.19 -27.14
N GLU A 512 4.43 0.79 -28.33
CA GLU A 512 3.97 1.73 -29.35
C GLU A 512 2.64 2.39 -28.98
N LYS A 513 1.75 1.69 -28.25
CA LYS A 513 0.55 2.31 -27.70
C LYS A 513 0.92 3.27 -26.57
N LEU A 514 1.79 2.86 -25.65
CA LEU A 514 2.27 3.71 -24.56
C LEU A 514 2.87 5.04 -25.06
N ALA A 515 3.72 5.00 -26.10
CA ALA A 515 4.35 6.20 -26.66
C ALA A 515 3.35 7.13 -27.39
N LYS A 516 2.27 6.56 -27.98
CA LYS A 516 1.16 7.32 -28.56
C LYS A 516 0.28 7.96 -27.48
N VAL A 517 -0.02 7.25 -26.39
CA VAL A 517 -0.74 7.82 -25.24
C VAL A 517 0.08 8.94 -24.60
N LYS A 518 1.39 8.74 -24.40
CA LYS A 518 2.32 9.78 -23.92
C LYS A 518 2.24 11.05 -24.76
N ALA A 519 2.27 10.93 -26.09
CA ALA A 519 2.16 12.08 -27.00
C ALA A 519 0.83 12.83 -26.89
N ALA A 520 -0.27 12.16 -26.52
CA ALA A 520 -1.57 12.78 -26.34
C ALA A 520 -1.75 13.47 -24.97
N VAL A 521 -1.17 12.90 -23.90
CA VAL A 521 -1.42 13.36 -22.51
C VAL A 521 -0.30 14.22 -21.91
N ASP A 522 0.91 14.13 -22.47
CA ASP A 522 2.09 14.89 -22.05
C ASP A 522 3.03 15.15 -23.26
N PRO A 523 2.58 15.97 -24.24
CA PRO A 523 3.33 16.26 -25.46
C PRO A 523 4.62 17.06 -25.21
N THR A 524 4.71 17.75 -24.07
CA THR A 524 5.88 18.51 -23.58
C THR A 524 6.86 17.66 -22.78
N ASN A 525 6.58 16.36 -22.62
CA ASN A 525 7.42 15.39 -21.91
C ASN A 525 7.79 15.83 -20.48
N PHE A 526 6.84 16.46 -19.77
CA PHE A 526 7.02 16.99 -18.42
C PHE A 526 7.34 15.88 -17.41
N PHE A 527 6.60 14.77 -17.44
CA PHE A 527 6.86 13.60 -16.60
C PHE A 527 7.90 12.70 -17.27
N ARG A 528 9.18 12.97 -17.01
CA ARG A 528 10.31 12.22 -17.59
C ARG A 528 11.35 11.77 -16.58
N ASN A 529 12.10 10.73 -16.95
CA ASN A 529 13.23 10.16 -16.22
C ASN A 529 14.11 9.37 -17.21
N GLU A 530 15.19 8.73 -16.73
CA GLU A 530 16.18 8.04 -17.56
C GLU A 530 15.59 6.85 -18.35
N GLN A 531 14.39 6.36 -18.01
CA GLN A 531 13.64 5.34 -18.75
C GLN A 531 12.14 5.70 -18.79
N SER A 532 11.82 7.00 -18.94
CA SER A 532 10.45 7.39 -19.26
C SER A 532 10.14 7.13 -20.73
N ILE A 533 8.93 6.69 -21.01
CA ILE A 533 8.40 6.60 -22.38
C ILE A 533 8.32 8.03 -22.94
N PRO A 534 9.01 8.35 -24.05
CA PRO A 534 8.93 9.68 -24.68
C PRO A 534 7.69 9.80 -25.58
N PRO A 535 7.22 11.02 -25.89
CA PRO A 535 6.08 11.24 -26.76
C PRO A 535 6.40 10.89 -28.22
N MET A 536 5.69 9.92 -28.80
CA MET A 536 5.76 9.60 -30.23
C MET A 536 5.05 10.68 -31.06
N ARG A 537 5.78 11.76 -31.37
CA ARG A 537 5.34 12.82 -32.30
C ARG A 537 5.31 12.28 -33.73
N ASN A 538 4.17 12.34 -34.41
CA ASN A 538 4.12 12.12 -35.87
C ASN A 538 4.85 13.28 -36.57
N GLN A 539 5.45 13.02 -37.74
CA GLN A 539 5.80 14.11 -38.65
C GLN A 539 4.53 14.88 -39.06
N PRO A 540 4.60 16.21 -39.27
CA PRO A 540 3.57 16.88 -40.05
C PRO A 540 3.52 16.24 -41.44
N ARG A 541 2.32 16.07 -41.99
CA ARG A 541 2.17 15.78 -43.42
C ARG A 541 2.43 17.08 -44.17
N GLU A 542 3.44 17.07 -45.03
CA GLU A 542 3.67 18.11 -46.05
C GLU A 542 2.53 18.13 -47.08
#